data_AF-A0A3C2CRR5-F1
#
_entry.id   AF-A0A3C2CRR5-F1
#
_cell.length_a   1.000
_cell.length_b   1.000
_cell.length_c   1.000
_cell.angle_alpha   90.00
_cell.angle_beta   90.00
_cell.angle_gamma   90.00
#
_symmetry.space_group_name_H-M   'P 1'
#
loop_
_entity.id
_entity.type
_entity.pdbx_description
1 polymer ?
#
loop_
_entity_poly.entity_id
_entity_poly.type
_entity_poly.pdbx_seq_one_letter_code
_entity_poly.pdbx_strand_id
1 'polypeptide(L)'
;MEYIFQKRAKLVGNIESGVLSLLNMHDDWIHDQYGESFIHHGEIHSGNTAFHPFSTNITGYFQDDETSKWIKVKNGIAPFNPEEPESAWKGRIESYFIYTIKTGCHTRWKKIQINS
;
A
#
# COMPACT_ATOMS: atom_id res chain seq x y z
N MET A 1 -17.41 11.36 16.34
CA MET A 1 -16.83 11.01 15.02
C MET A 1 -15.94 9.81 15.24
N GLU A 2 -16.15 8.72 14.53
CA GLU A 2 -15.45 7.46 14.77
C GLU A 2 -14.20 7.38 13.88
N TYR A 3 -13.03 7.23 14.50
CA TYR A 3 -11.77 7.03 13.77
C TYR A 3 -11.69 5.57 13.33
N ILE A 4 -11.22 5.36 12.09
CA ILE A 4 -11.18 4.03 11.47
C ILE A 4 -9.73 3.62 11.16
N PHE A 5 -9.50 2.32 11.05
CA PHE A 5 -8.19 1.76 10.70
C PHE A 5 -8.10 1.32 9.23
N GLN A 6 -9.22 1.22 8.54
CA GLN A 6 -9.27 0.84 7.14
C GLN A 6 -10.39 1.56 6.40
N LYS A 7 -10.22 1.76 5.09
CA LYS A 7 -11.30 2.25 4.21
C LYS A 7 -11.04 1.92 2.76
N ARG A 8 -12.13 1.91 1.99
CA ARG A 8 -12.10 1.93 0.52
C ARG A 8 -11.46 3.21 0.01
N ALA A 9 -10.55 3.08 -0.93
CA ALA A 9 -9.78 4.18 -1.51
C ALA A 9 -9.33 3.81 -2.92
N LYS A 10 -8.71 4.77 -3.60
CA LYS A 10 -8.04 4.53 -4.87
C LYS A 10 -6.63 5.11 -4.84
N LEU A 11 -5.71 4.44 -5.52
CA LEU A 11 -4.38 4.95 -5.81
C LEU A 11 -4.35 5.44 -7.25
N VAL A 12 -3.93 6.68 -7.46
CA VAL A 12 -3.89 7.29 -8.80
C VAL A 12 -2.55 7.96 -9.05
N GLY A 13 -2.02 7.79 -10.25
CA GLY A 13 -0.80 8.46 -10.69
C GLY A 13 -0.45 8.14 -12.14
N ASN A 14 0.67 8.67 -12.59
CA ASN A 14 1.23 8.37 -13.90
C ASN A 14 2.42 7.41 -13.74
N ILE A 15 2.57 6.43 -14.63
CA ILE A 15 3.65 5.45 -14.60
C ILE A 15 5.05 6.10 -14.61
N GLU A 16 5.22 7.19 -15.35
CA GLU A 16 6.49 7.91 -15.47
C GLU A 16 6.84 8.67 -14.18
N SER A 17 5.84 9.03 -13.37
CA SER A 17 6.05 9.80 -12.15
C SER A 17 6.69 9.00 -11.01
N GLY A 18 6.66 7.67 -11.09
CA GLY A 18 7.16 6.78 -10.02
C GLY A 18 6.39 6.88 -8.71
N VAL A 19 5.18 7.49 -8.74
CA VAL A 19 4.38 7.76 -7.56
C VAL A 19 2.90 7.54 -7.84
N LEU A 20 2.22 6.85 -6.92
CA LEU A 20 0.77 6.80 -6.82
C LEU A 20 0.30 7.57 -5.57
N SER A 21 -0.76 8.35 -5.71
CA SER A 21 -1.37 9.14 -4.63
C SER A 21 -2.68 8.52 -4.17
N LEU A 22 -2.87 8.47 -2.85
CA LEU A 22 -4.06 7.92 -2.20
C LEU A 22 -5.18 8.95 -2.17
N LEU A 23 -6.37 8.52 -2.60
CA LEU A 23 -7.54 9.36 -2.74
C LEU A 23 -8.77 8.65 -2.20
N ASN A 24 -9.77 9.43 -1.80
CA ASN A 24 -11.04 8.83 -1.41
C ASN A 24 -11.74 8.24 -2.63
N MET A 25 -12.51 7.17 -2.41
CA MET A 25 -13.20 6.45 -3.49
C MET A 25 -14.06 7.38 -4.36
N HIS A 26 -14.79 8.31 -3.73
CA HIS A 26 -15.75 9.20 -4.36
C HIS A 26 -15.15 10.51 -4.90
N ASP A 27 -13.83 10.68 -4.81
CA ASP A 27 -13.17 11.90 -5.29
C ASP A 27 -12.90 11.76 -6.80
N ASP A 28 -13.76 12.34 -7.65
CA ASP A 28 -13.74 12.15 -9.11
C ASP A 28 -12.88 13.16 -9.90
N TRP A 29 -12.22 14.08 -9.20
CA TRP A 29 -11.54 15.27 -9.76
C TRP A 29 -10.26 15.01 -10.57
N ILE A 30 -9.92 13.76 -10.90
CA ILE A 30 -8.57 13.40 -11.40
C ILE A 30 -8.53 13.06 -12.89
N HIS A 31 -9.68 12.91 -13.53
CA HIS A 31 -9.73 12.55 -14.96
C HIS A 31 -9.17 13.64 -15.89
N ASP A 32 -9.24 14.92 -15.51
CA ASP A 32 -8.79 16.02 -16.38
C ASP A 32 -7.30 16.37 -16.24
N GLN A 33 -6.63 15.93 -15.16
CA GLN A 33 -5.27 16.39 -14.83
C GLN A 33 -4.15 15.39 -15.19
N TYR A 34 -4.44 14.10 -15.38
CA TYR A 34 -3.41 13.06 -15.39
C TYR A 34 -3.26 12.23 -16.68
N GLY A 35 -3.98 12.54 -17.78
CA GLY A 35 -3.76 11.87 -19.08
C GLY A 35 -3.81 10.35 -18.98
N GLU A 36 -2.73 9.65 -19.34
CA GLU A 36 -2.54 8.20 -19.08
C GLU A 36 -2.31 7.94 -17.58
N SER A 37 -3.36 8.14 -16.80
CA SER A 37 -3.38 7.87 -15.36
C SER A 37 -3.76 6.42 -15.09
N PHE A 38 -2.98 5.73 -14.26
CA PHE A 38 -3.36 4.43 -13.70
C PHE A 38 -4.21 4.67 -12.46
N ILE A 39 -5.34 3.97 -12.37
CA ILE A 39 -6.25 4.03 -11.22
C ILE A 39 -6.39 2.62 -10.66
N HIS A 40 -5.86 2.41 -9.47
CA HIS A 40 -6.01 1.17 -8.71
C HIS A 40 -7.09 1.34 -7.65
N HIS A 41 -8.11 0.49 -7.69
CA HIS A 41 -9.17 0.47 -6.69
C HIS A 41 -8.85 -0.55 -5.61
N GLY A 42 -9.18 -0.22 -4.36
CA GLY A 42 -8.78 -1.09 -3.26
C GLY A 42 -9.14 -0.61 -1.87
N GLU A 43 -8.44 -1.17 -0.90
CA GLU A 43 -8.59 -0.84 0.51
C GLU A 43 -7.24 -0.44 1.12
N ILE A 44 -7.22 0.69 1.84
CA ILE A 44 -6.06 1.12 2.63
C ILE A 44 -6.25 0.69 4.07
N HIS A 45 -5.26 0.00 4.62
CA HIS A 45 -5.19 -0.41 6.02
C HIS A 45 -4.05 0.33 6.72
N SER A 46 -4.34 1.01 7.82
CA SER A 46 -3.31 1.57 8.70
C SER A 46 -2.69 0.47 9.55
N GLY A 47 -1.37 0.51 9.70
CA GLY A 47 -0.65 -0.49 10.50
C GLY A 47 -0.85 -0.33 12.01
N ASN A 48 -1.19 0.87 12.50
CA ASN A 48 -1.04 1.19 13.92
C ASN A 48 -1.73 2.50 14.38
N THR A 49 -2.25 3.33 13.47
CA THR A 49 -2.86 4.62 13.84
C THR A 49 -4.23 4.78 13.19
N ALA A 50 -5.27 5.01 13.98
CA ALA A 50 -6.60 5.31 13.45
C ALA A 50 -6.58 6.66 12.72
N PHE A 51 -7.35 6.79 11.65
CA PHE A 51 -7.42 7.99 10.84
C PHE A 51 -8.86 8.44 10.60
N HIS A 52 -8.99 9.71 10.23
CA HIS A 52 -10.28 10.28 9.87
C HIS A 52 -10.78 9.68 8.55
N PRO A 53 -12.08 9.33 8.40
CA PRO A 53 -12.60 8.64 7.22
C PRO A 53 -12.27 9.32 5.88
N PHE A 54 -12.18 10.64 5.86
CA PHE A 54 -11.86 11.42 4.65
C PHE A 54 -10.36 11.77 4.50
N SER A 55 -9.50 11.30 5.41
CA SER A 55 -8.05 11.58 5.34
C SER A 55 -7.41 10.88 4.15
N THR A 56 -6.67 11.59 3.31
CA THR A 56 -5.82 11.01 2.27
C THR A 56 -4.37 10.84 2.73
N ASN A 57 -3.97 11.54 3.80
CA ASN A 57 -2.63 11.47 4.36
C ASN A 57 -2.53 10.29 5.35
N ILE A 58 -2.52 9.07 4.81
CA ILE A 58 -2.49 7.81 5.58
C ILE A 58 -1.16 7.08 5.31
N THR A 59 -0.55 6.55 6.37
CA THR A 59 0.56 5.59 6.26
C THR A 59 0.05 4.19 6.58
N GLY A 60 0.27 3.25 5.67
CA GLY A 60 -0.32 1.93 5.75
C GLY A 60 0.01 1.04 4.55
N TYR A 61 -0.86 0.08 4.30
CA TYR A 61 -0.76 -0.87 3.20
C TYR A 61 -2.06 -0.86 2.40
N PHE A 62 -1.94 -0.65 1.10
CA PHE A 62 -3.05 -0.66 0.17
C PHE A 62 -3.11 -2.03 -0.51
N GLN A 63 -4.30 -2.65 -0.50
CA GLN A 63 -4.58 -3.86 -1.28
C GLN A 63 -5.39 -3.49 -2.51
N ASP A 64 -4.88 -3.84 -3.68
CA ASP A 64 -5.59 -3.69 -4.96
C ASP A 64 -6.66 -4.77 -5.12
N ASP A 65 -7.85 -4.40 -5.57
CA ASP A 65 -8.98 -5.32 -5.68
C ASP A 65 -8.82 -6.35 -6.80
N GLU A 66 -8.25 -5.94 -7.93
CA GLU A 66 -8.16 -6.77 -9.13
C GLU A 66 -7.09 -7.84 -8.98
N THR A 67 -5.93 -7.44 -8.45
CA THR A 67 -4.76 -8.30 -8.33
C THR A 67 -4.58 -8.90 -6.94
N SER A 68 -5.31 -8.38 -5.94
CA SER A 68 -5.11 -8.71 -4.52
C SER A 68 -3.68 -8.44 -4.00
N LYS A 69 -2.85 -7.74 -4.79
CA LYS A 69 -1.48 -7.38 -4.42
C LYS A 69 -1.48 -6.19 -3.47
N TRP A 70 -0.41 -6.09 -2.71
CA TRP A 70 -0.20 -5.09 -1.68
C TRP A 70 0.86 -4.10 -2.10
N ILE A 71 0.64 -2.82 -1.82
CA ILE A 71 1.66 -1.77 -1.92
C ILE A 71 1.72 -0.98 -0.62
N LYS A 72 2.92 -0.54 -0.24
CA LYS A 72 3.12 0.30 0.94
C LYS A 72 2.81 1.75 0.61
N VAL A 73 1.95 2.37 1.41
CA VAL A 73 1.61 3.80 1.31
C VAL A 73 2.24 4.53 2.50
N LYS A 74 2.90 5.66 2.24
CA LYS A 74 3.48 6.54 3.25
C LYS A 74 2.96 7.95 3.04
N ASN A 75 2.27 8.50 4.03
CA ASN A 75 1.67 9.83 3.98
C ASN A 75 0.81 10.06 2.73
N GLY A 76 -0.01 9.08 2.37
CA GLY A 76 -0.86 9.13 1.18
C GLY A 76 -0.12 8.89 -0.15
N ILE A 77 1.16 8.51 -0.12
CA ILE A 77 2.00 8.35 -1.30
C ILE A 77 2.56 6.92 -1.36
N ALA A 78 2.38 6.24 -2.48
CA ALA A 78 2.98 4.94 -2.79
C ALA A 78 4.06 5.12 -3.87
N PRO A 79 5.34 5.16 -3.50
CA PRO A 79 6.43 5.25 -4.46
C PRO A 79 6.67 3.89 -5.14
N PHE A 80 7.04 3.91 -6.41
CA PHE A 80 7.47 2.75 -7.19
C PHE A 80 8.59 3.15 -8.17
N ASN A 81 9.30 2.16 -8.73
CA ASN A 81 10.27 2.39 -9.79
C ASN A 81 9.56 2.43 -11.15
N PRO A 82 9.58 3.53 -11.93
CA PRO A 82 8.97 3.59 -13.27
C PRO A 82 9.46 2.51 -14.22
N GLU A 83 10.73 2.08 -14.11
CA GLU A 83 11.31 1.04 -14.97
C GLU A 83 10.82 -0.37 -14.59
N GLU A 84 10.40 -0.57 -13.33
CA GLU A 84 9.89 -1.86 -12.84
C GLU A 84 8.74 -1.65 -11.81
N PRO A 85 7.55 -1.16 -12.22
CA PRO A 85 6.49 -0.78 -11.29
C PRO A 85 5.96 -1.95 -10.46
N GLU A 86 5.89 -3.13 -11.07
CA GLU A 86 5.44 -4.38 -10.44
C GLU A 86 6.30 -4.79 -9.23
N SER A 87 7.57 -4.35 -9.17
CA SER A 87 8.46 -4.64 -8.04
C SER A 87 7.98 -4.05 -6.71
N ALA A 88 7.23 -2.93 -6.77
CA ALA A 88 6.68 -2.26 -5.59
C ALA A 88 5.51 -3.04 -4.97
N TRP A 89 4.80 -3.81 -5.80
CA TRP A 89 3.65 -4.61 -5.40
C TRP A 89 4.08 -5.99 -4.90
N LYS A 90 3.48 -6.46 -3.79
CA LYS A 90 3.78 -7.75 -3.17
C LYS A 90 2.53 -8.60 -3.10
N GLY A 91 2.63 -9.89 -3.43
CA GLY A 91 1.49 -10.81 -3.37
C GLY A 91 1.00 -11.12 -1.95
N ARG A 92 1.79 -10.78 -0.93
CA ARG A 92 1.50 -11.04 0.49
C ARG A 92 1.95 -9.86 1.34
N ILE A 93 1.11 -9.40 2.26
CA ILE A 93 1.42 -8.27 3.16
C ILE A 93 2.62 -8.58 4.08
N GLU A 94 2.83 -9.85 4.42
CA GLU A 94 3.93 -10.32 5.26
C GLU A 94 5.30 -10.04 4.67
N SER A 95 5.39 -9.83 3.35
CA SER A 95 6.61 -9.43 2.66
C SER A 95 7.16 -8.08 3.17
N TYR A 96 6.34 -7.27 3.83
CA TYR A 96 6.74 -5.99 4.41
C TYR A 96 7.18 -6.08 5.88
N PHE A 97 6.96 -7.21 6.55
CA PHE A 97 7.32 -7.37 7.97
C PHE A 97 8.65 -8.11 8.11
N ILE A 98 9.64 -7.45 8.72
CA ILE A 98 10.91 -8.09 9.10
C ILE A 98 10.86 -8.37 10.59
N TYR A 99 10.76 -9.65 10.97
CA TYR A 99 10.82 -10.06 12.36
C TYR A 99 12.24 -10.45 12.73
N THR A 100 12.81 -9.77 13.73
CA THR A 100 14.07 -10.18 14.35
C THR A 100 13.76 -10.79 15.70
N ILE A 101 13.84 -12.12 15.82
CA ILE A 101 13.70 -12.81 17.09
C ILE A 101 15.09 -12.87 17.74
N LYS A 102 15.28 -12.15 18.84
CA LYS A 102 16.49 -12.29 19.68
C LYS A 102 16.26 -13.42 20.69
N THR A 103 16.58 -14.65 20.31
CA THR A 103 16.79 -15.72 21.29
C THR A 103 18.18 -15.57 21.89
N GLY A 104 18.28 -15.38 23.21
CA GLY A 104 19.56 -15.44 23.91
C GLY A 104 20.20 -16.81 23.64
N CYS A 105 21.42 -16.78 23.09
CA CYS A 105 22.23 -17.92 22.64
C CYS A 105 21.84 -18.52 21.27
N HIS A 106 22.75 -18.30 20.31
CA HIS A 106 22.83 -18.81 18.93
C HIS A 106 21.89 -18.21 17.87
N THR A 107 22.47 -17.33 17.05
CA THR A 107 21.94 -16.89 15.76
C THR A 107 21.91 -18.08 14.78
N ARG A 108 20.76 -18.73 14.61
CA ARG A 108 20.50 -19.61 13.47
C ARG A 108 19.42 -18.99 12.59
N TRP A 109 19.81 -18.61 11.39
CA TRP A 109 18.89 -18.19 10.34
C TRP A 109 18.14 -19.43 9.84
N LYS A 110 16.80 -19.43 9.91
CA LYS A 110 15.99 -20.45 9.25
C LYS A 110 14.93 -19.76 8.39
N LYS A 111 15.05 -19.94 7.08
CA LYS A 111 14.00 -19.59 6.12
C LYS A 111 12.91 -20.65 6.29
N ILE A 112 11.75 -20.27 6.84
CA ILE A 112 10.63 -21.19 6.98
C ILE A 112 9.84 -21.13 5.67
N GLN A 113 9.97 -22.18 4.85
CA GLN A 113 8.98 -22.45 3.81
C GLN A 113 7.79 -23.10 4.49
N ILE A 114 6.66 -22.39 4.53
CA ILE A 114 5.37 -22.98 4.87
C ILE A 114 4.79 -23.46 3.56
N ASN A 115 4.78 -24.78 3.35
CA ASN A 115 4.04 -25.39 2.25
C ASN A 115 2.55 -25.35 2.59
N SER A 116 1.77 -24.89 1.63
CA SER A 116 0.30 -24.91 1.63
C SER A 116 -0.25 -26.31 1.79
#